data_AF-A0A5R9K6A4-F1
#
_entry.id   AF-A0A5R9K6A4-F1
#
_cell.length_a   1.000
_cell.length_b   1.000
_cell.length_c   1.000
_cell.angle_alpha   90.00
_cell.angle_beta   90.00
_cell.angle_gamma   90.00
#
_symmetry.space_group_name_H-M   'P 1'
#
loop_
_entity.id
_entity.type
_entity.pdbx_description
1 polymer ?
#
loop_
_entity_poly.entity_id
_entity_poly.type
_entity_poly.pdbx_seq_one_letter_code
_entity_poly.pdbx_strand_id
1 'polypeptide(L)'
;MHRPEYTKMISELRKEDVIVVWRIDSLGRTTYELIKLMVEWKEMGVDFRSISEGIDTSTKMGQLWYMLSSVFAENERNFDGTYLSRYGGCTSTGKGLW
;
A
#
# COMPACT_ATOMS: atom_id res chain seq x y z
N MET A 1 -6.80 10.45 6.78
CA MET A 1 -5.40 10.84 7.05
C MET A 1 -5.11 12.06 6.19
N HIS A 2 -4.89 13.25 6.77
CA HIS A 2 -4.67 14.50 6.01
C HIS A 2 -3.16 14.68 5.81
N ARG A 3 -2.66 14.54 4.57
CA ARG A 3 -1.23 14.66 4.21
C ARG A 3 -1.04 15.90 3.32
N PRO A 4 -0.98 17.11 3.89
CA PRO A 4 -0.96 18.35 3.10
C PRO A 4 0.28 18.45 2.19
N GLU A 5 1.43 17.94 2.65
CA GLU A 5 2.68 17.93 1.88
C GLU A 5 2.61 16.99 0.67
N TYR A 6 1.93 15.85 0.81
CA TYR A 6 1.68 14.93 -0.31
C TYR A 6 0.79 15.59 -1.36
N THR A 7 -0.30 16.25 -0.94
CA THR A 7 -1.19 16.96 -1.87
C THR A 7 -0.46 18.07 -2.62
N LYS A 8 0.44 18.80 -1.94
CA LYS A 8 1.26 19.83 -2.58
C LYS A 8 2.22 19.22 -3.60
N MET A 9 2.92 18.14 -3.25
CA MET A 9 3.78 17.40 -4.18
C MET A 9 3.00 16.98 -5.43
N ILE A 10 1.81 16.40 -5.26
CA ILE A 10 0.94 15.98 -6.39
C ILE A 10 0.52 17.14 -7.27
N SER A 11 0.25 18.31 -6.69
CA SER A 11 -0.13 19.50 -7.47
C SER A 11 1.01 20.10 -8.31
N GLU A 12 2.26 19.80 -7.96
CA GLU A 12 3.45 20.30 -8.66
C GLU A 12 3.98 19.30 -9.71
N LEU A 13 3.55 18.03 -9.65
CA LEU A 13 3.98 16.97 -10.55
C LEU A 13 3.45 17.16 -11.97
N ARG A 14 4.32 16.86 -12.93
CA ARG A 14 4.05 16.85 -14.36
C ARG A 14 4.18 15.44 -14.90
N LYS A 15 3.58 15.22 -16.07
CA LYS A 15 3.79 14.01 -16.84
C LYS A 15 5.29 13.86 -17.13
N GLU A 16 5.82 12.64 -17.01
CA GLU A 16 7.24 12.27 -17.13
C GLU A 16 8.13 12.62 -15.94
N ASP A 17 7.59 13.17 -14.85
CA ASP A 17 8.35 13.31 -13.61
C ASP A 17 8.59 11.96 -12.92
N VAL A 18 9.63 11.90 -12.10
CA VAL A 18 10.00 10.70 -11.33
C VAL A 18 9.97 11.01 -9.83
N ILE A 19 9.12 10.30 -9.09
CA ILE A 19 9.10 10.36 -7.63
C ILE A 19 10.18 9.41 -7.09
N VAL A 20 11.16 9.99 -6.40
CA VAL A 20 12.26 9.23 -5.80
C VAL A 20 12.03 9.11 -4.30
N VAL A 21 12.07 7.89 -3.77
CA VAL A 21 11.99 7.62 -2.33
C VAL A 21 13.17 6.79 -1.86
N TRP A 22 13.54 6.97 -0.59
CA TRP A 22 14.62 6.19 0.01
C TRP A 22 14.20 4.72 0.19
N ARG A 23 13.09 4.47 0.90
CA ARG A 23 12.53 3.13 1.06
C ARG A 23 11.03 3.11 0.77
N ILE A 24 10.56 1.93 0.37
CA ILE A 24 9.19 1.69 -0.02
C ILE A 24 8.22 1.74 1.17
N ASP A 25 8.65 1.32 2.36
CA ASP A 25 7.87 1.39 3.61
C ASP A 25 7.52 2.82 4.05
N SER A 26 8.16 3.83 3.45
CA SER A 26 8.00 5.23 3.87
C SER A 26 6.72 5.89 3.34
N LEU A 27 6.04 5.28 2.37
CA LEU A 27 4.89 5.89 1.67
C LEU A 27 3.52 5.47 2.22
N GLY A 28 3.40 4.26 2.75
CA GLY A 28 2.14 3.67 3.21
C GLY A 28 2.33 2.94 4.53
N ARG A 29 1.26 2.86 5.34
CA ARG A 29 1.26 1.99 6.53
C ARG A 29 0.96 0.54 6.19
N THR A 30 0.49 0.31 4.97
CA THR A 30 0.13 -1.01 4.43
C THR A 30 0.65 -1.14 3.00
N THR A 31 0.97 -2.37 2.60
CA THR A 31 1.35 -2.71 1.23
C THR A 31 0.28 -2.27 0.23
N TYR A 32 -0.99 -2.39 0.60
CA TYR A 32 -2.11 -1.96 -0.25
C TYR A 32 -2.08 -0.45 -0.55
N GLU A 33 -1.90 0.39 0.48
CA GLU A 33 -1.85 1.85 0.30
C GLU A 33 -0.71 2.25 -0.65
N LEU A 34 0.45 1.63 -0.48
CA LEU A 34 1.60 1.86 -1.35
C LEU A 34 1.27 1.54 -2.80
N ILE A 35 0.70 0.36 -3.07
CA ILE A 35 0.38 -0.05 -4.44
C ILE A 35 -0.65 0.88 -5.04
N LYS A 36 -1.67 1.28 -4.28
CA LYS A 36 -2.66 2.24 -4.74
C LYS A 36 -2.01 3.56 -5.18
N LEU A 37 -1.08 4.10 -4.41
CA LEU A 37 -0.36 5.33 -4.75
C LEU A 37 0.47 5.15 -6.03
N MET A 38 1.14 4.00 -6.19
CA MET A 38 1.89 3.70 -7.41
C MET A 38 0.99 3.56 -8.64
N VAL A 39 -0.22 3.00 -8.51
CA VAL A 39 -1.23 2.98 -9.59
C VAL A 39 -1.56 4.41 -10.00
N GLU A 40 -1.91 5.25 -9.02
CA GLU A 40 -2.32 6.64 -9.23
C GLU A 40 -1.22 7.45 -9.94
N TRP A 41 0.04 7.31 -9.54
CA TRP A 41 1.16 7.97 -10.20
C TRP A 41 1.36 7.49 -11.63
N LYS A 42 1.24 6.19 -11.89
CA LYS A 42 1.32 5.63 -13.23
C LYS A 42 0.21 6.16 -14.15
N GLU A 43 -1.01 6.31 -13.64
CA GLU A 43 -2.13 6.92 -14.38
C GLU A 43 -1.88 8.41 -14.69
N MET A 44 -1.19 9.12 -13.79
CA MET A 44 -0.73 10.49 -14.02
C MET A 44 0.47 10.58 -14.98
N GLY A 45 1.04 9.44 -15.39
CA GLY A 45 2.25 9.37 -16.21
C GLY A 45 3.52 9.79 -15.47
N VAL A 46 3.52 9.59 -14.16
CA VAL A 46 4.64 9.84 -13.25
C VAL A 46 5.29 8.51 -12.91
N ASP A 47 6.60 8.43 -13.05
CA ASP A 47 7.39 7.25 -12.70
C ASP A 47 7.81 7.28 -11.23
N PHE A 48 8.18 6.12 -10.71
CA PHE A 48 8.55 5.91 -9.32
C PHE A 48 9.89 5.17 -9.24
N ARG A 49 10.76 5.65 -8.35
CA ARG A 49 12.05 5.02 -8.09
C ARG A 49 12.32 4.89 -6.59
N SER A 50 12.66 3.68 -6.16
CA SER A 50 13.18 3.42 -4.81
C SER A 50 14.70 3.26 -4.83
N ILE A 51 15.38 3.92 -3.90
CA ILE A 51 16.84 3.86 -3.81
C ILE A 51 17.29 2.58 -3.08
N SER A 52 16.64 2.23 -1.97
CA SER A 52 16.98 1.05 -1.15
C SER A 52 16.79 -0.27 -1.90
N GLU A 53 15.68 -0.41 -2.63
CA GLU A 53 15.35 -1.66 -3.32
C GLU A 53 15.84 -1.68 -4.77
N GLY A 54 16.36 -0.56 -5.28
CA GLY A 54 16.80 -0.42 -6.66
C GLY A 54 15.67 -0.59 -7.68
N ILE A 55 14.42 -0.34 -7.29
CA ILE A 55 13.25 -0.53 -8.15
C ILE A 55 12.97 0.76 -8.90
N ASP A 56 12.80 0.65 -10.21
CA ASP A 56 12.49 1.77 -11.10
C ASP A 56 11.33 1.38 -12.03
N THR A 57 10.17 2.00 -11.84
CA THR A 57 8.94 1.67 -12.59
C THR A 57 8.93 2.21 -14.01
N SER A 58 9.88 3.08 -14.39
CA SER A 58 10.10 3.47 -15.79
C SER A 58 10.61 2.28 -16.62
N THR A 59 11.22 1.29 -15.96
CA THR A 59 11.76 0.09 -16.60
C THR A 59 10.72 -1.02 -16.71
N LYS A 60 10.83 -1.86 -17.75
CA LYS A 60 9.99 -3.07 -17.90
C LYS A 60 10.07 -4.00 -16.67
N MET A 61 11.23 -4.04 -16.00
CA MET A 61 11.42 -4.84 -14.79
C MET A 61 10.64 -4.26 -13.60
N GLY A 62 10.67 -2.95 -13.40
CA GLY A 62 9.86 -2.30 -12.35
C GLY A 62 8.36 -2.41 -12.61
N GLN A 63 7.93 -2.37 -13.88
CA GLN A 63 6.54 -2.65 -14.24
C GLN A 63 6.11 -4.08 -13.92
N LEU A 64 6.98 -5.07 -14.13
CA LEU A 64 6.73 -6.46 -13.76
C LEU A 64 6.66 -6.63 -12.24
N TRP A 65 7.60 -6.03 -11.52
CA TRP A 65 7.63 -6.04 -10.06
C TRP A 65 6.36 -5.44 -9.46
N TYR A 66 5.85 -4.36 -10.08
CA TYR A 66 4.59 -3.74 -9.72
C TYR A 66 3.39 -4.68 -9.93
N MET A 67 3.26 -5.34 -11.09
CA MET A 67 2.18 -6.30 -11.35
C MET A 67 2.21 -7.49 -10.39
N LEU A 68 3.40 -7.96 -10.04
CA LEU A 68 3.58 -9.04 -9.08
C LEU A 68 3.19 -8.58 -7.67
N SER A 69 3.62 -7.39 -7.26
CA SER A 69 3.30 -6.81 -5.96
C SER A 69 1.80 -6.58 -5.79
N SER A 70 1.08 -6.16 -6.86
CA SER A 70 -0.36 -5.94 -6.78
C SER A 70 -1.14 -7.22 -6.45
N VAL A 71 -0.70 -8.37 -6.97
CA VAL A 71 -1.29 -9.67 -6.64
C VAL A 71 -1.05 -10.02 -5.18
N PHE A 72 0.15 -9.73 -4.63
CA PHE A 72 0.45 -9.99 -3.22
C PHE A 72 -0.34 -9.07 -2.27
N ALA A 73 -0.48 -7.79 -2.58
CA ALA A 73 -1.25 -6.87 -1.73
C ALA A 73 -2.75 -7.18 -1.70
N GLU A 74 -3.31 -7.72 -2.80
CA GLU A 74 -4.69 -8.22 -2.79
C GLU A 74 -4.83 -9.42 -1.84
N ASN A 75 -3.83 -10.30 -1.81
CA ASN A 75 -3.80 -11.44 -0.90
C ASN A 75 -3.66 -11.04 0.58
N GLU A 76 -2.79 -10.09 0.91
CA GLU A 76 -2.59 -9.60 2.29
C GLU A 76 -3.87 -8.97 2.87
N ARG A 77 -4.68 -8.34 2.03
CA ARG A 77 -5.99 -7.77 2.40
C ARG A 77 -7.00 -8.79 2.92
N ASN A 78 -6.87 -10.05 2.49
CA ASN A 78 -7.71 -11.13 2.98
C ASN A 78 -7.29 -11.59 4.38
N PHE A 79 -6.02 -11.38 4.77
CA PHE A 79 -5.48 -11.81 6.06
C PHE A 79 -5.69 -10.76 7.17
N ASP A 80 -5.72 -9.48 6.83
CA ASP A 80 -5.92 -8.39 7.79
C ASP A 80 -7.42 -8.13 8.08
N GLY A 81 -8.02 -8.98 8.92
CA GLY A 81 -9.14 -8.54 9.78
C GLY A 81 -10.53 -9.16 9.60
N THR A 82 -10.72 -10.22 8.81
CA THR A 82 -12.05 -10.87 8.69
C THR A 82 -12.11 -12.30 9.23
N TYR A 83 -10.96 -12.93 9.55
CA TYR A 83 -10.94 -14.30 10.09
C TYR A 83 -11.22 -14.42 11.60
N LEU A 84 -11.07 -13.33 12.37
CA LEU A 84 -11.29 -13.34 13.83
C LEU A 84 -12.74 -13.01 14.26
N SER A 85 -13.64 -12.68 13.34
CA SER A 85 -15.04 -12.38 13.65
C SER A 85 -15.93 -13.64 13.80
N ARG A 86 -15.51 -14.80 13.28
CA ARG A 86 -16.32 -16.05 13.36
C ARG A 86 -15.98 -16.98 14.53
N TYR A 87 -14.92 -16.73 15.29
CA TYR A 87 -14.47 -17.60 16.40
C TYR A 87 -14.42 -16.88 17.77
N GLY A 88 -15.29 -15.89 17.99
CA GLY A 88 -15.36 -15.18 19.27
C GLY A 88 -16.79 -14.85 19.67
N GLY A 89 -17.46 -15.77 20.36
CA GLY A 89 -18.83 -15.53 20.82
C GLY A 89 -19.45 -16.64 21.67
N CYS A 90 -18.74 -17.17 22.68
CA CYS A 90 -19.38 -17.91 23.76
C CYS A 90 -18.64 -17.69 25.10
N THR A 91 -18.97 -16.59 25.76
CA THR A 91 -18.72 -16.41 27.20
C THR A 91 -19.87 -15.60 27.81
N SER A 92 -21.03 -16.23 27.99
CA SER A 92 -22.00 -15.82 29.00
C SER A 92 -21.65 -16.50 30.32
N THR A 93 -20.73 -15.88 31.07
CA THR A 93 -20.62 -16.11 32.51
C THR A 93 -21.88 -15.60 33.18
N GLY A 94 -22.65 -16.50 33.81
CA GLY A 94 -23.80 -16.13 34.60
C GLY A 94 -24.50 -17.35 35.20
N LYS A 95 -24.05 -17.76 36.39
CA LYS A 95 -24.87 -18.05 37.59
C LYS A 95 -24.04 -18.84 38.61
N GLY A 96 -23.90 -18.27 39.82
CA GLY A 96 -23.45 -19.03 40.98
C GLY A 96 -24.49 -20.06 41.40
N LEU A 97 -24.03 -21.16 41.99
CA LEU A 97 -24.74 -22.06 42.91
C LEU A 97 -23.79 -23.23 43.26
N TRP A 98 -23.35 -23.23 44.53
CA TRP A 98 -22.65 -24.26 45.31
C TRP A 98 -21.24 -24.69 44.89
#